data_AF-A0A2P7NTE4-F1
#
_entry.id   AF-A0A2P7NTE4-F1
#
_cell.length_a   1.000
_cell.length_b   1.000
_cell.length_c   1.000
_cell.angle_alpha   90.00
_cell.angle_beta   90.00
_cell.angle_gamma   90.00
#
_symmetry.space_group_name_H-M   'P 1'
#
loop_
_entity.id
_entity.type
_entity.pdbx_description
1 polymer ?
#
loop_
_entity_poly.entity_id
_entity_poly.type
_entity_poly.pdbx_seq_one_letter_code
_entity_poly.pdbx_strand_id
1 'polypeptide(L)'
;MVSPDIIAAIATPPGRGGIGVIRISGKNLVNLAEVILGKLPKPRYASLSQFLDAKGQIIDQGLVLYFPGPHSYTGEDVLELHGHGGPAVINLLLKSCLGAGARLAQPGEFTLRAYLNNKIDLIQAESVAAIIEASTHEAARCAVNSLQGHFSARIEALVSLLITMRMLIEATLDFPEDEIDNLKTLQIRERLDHIVTQLEQTLSAARQGNLLQEGIQIVLAGAPNVGKSSLLNQLVEEDAAIVTEVPGTTRDTIQRTITIGGMPVHIVDTAGLRETSDIVEQKGIERTLAAIKRANLVLRLLDSSEHRPVAPDPIQQYIPADKPRITVCNKIDLMNEDPKMEGEGHNSIIHLSAKTGAGIELLRQKILDMAGWQFNHAGEGIFMARQRHLEALTQAKAHLVNAHEYTDTEYQLELLAEELKLAQYALSAITGQFTADDLLGEIFSHFCIGK
;
A
#
# COMPACT_ATOMS: atom_id res chain seq x y z
N MET A 1 -10.07 8.13 -37.56
CA MET A 1 -9.84 6.68 -37.73
C MET A 1 -9.54 6.13 -36.35
N VAL A 2 -10.42 5.28 -35.82
CA VAL A 2 -10.30 4.75 -34.46
C VAL A 2 -9.09 3.82 -34.45
N SER A 3 -8.04 4.20 -33.73
CA SER A 3 -6.86 3.35 -33.49
C SER A 3 -7.32 1.98 -32.98
N PRO A 4 -6.69 0.87 -33.39
CA PRO A 4 -7.00 -0.44 -32.82
C PRO A 4 -6.79 -0.38 -31.30
N ASP A 5 -7.87 -0.54 -30.54
CA ASP A 5 -7.87 -0.47 -29.07
C ASP A 5 -7.70 -1.87 -28.45
N ILE A 6 -6.87 -2.69 -29.08
CA ILE A 6 -6.48 -4.02 -28.57
C ILE A 6 -5.11 -3.88 -27.94
N ILE A 7 -4.99 -4.27 -26.68
CA ILE A 7 -3.74 -4.26 -25.92
C ILE A 7 -3.22 -5.67 -25.70
N ALA A 8 -1.90 -5.83 -25.73
CA ALA A 8 -1.21 -7.07 -25.42
C ALA A 8 0.00 -6.81 -24.51
N ALA A 9 0.25 -7.73 -23.59
CA ALA A 9 1.44 -7.71 -22.74
C ALA A 9 1.74 -9.10 -22.17
N ILE A 10 2.99 -9.28 -21.69
CA ILE A 10 3.40 -10.45 -20.93
C ILE A 10 2.84 -10.29 -19.51
N ALA A 11 2.02 -11.25 -19.06
CA ALA A 11 1.35 -11.20 -17.75
C ALA A 11 2.13 -11.95 -16.64
N THR A 12 3.15 -12.72 -17.01
CA THR A 12 4.05 -13.44 -16.09
C THR A 12 5.31 -12.63 -15.77
N PRO A 13 5.93 -12.82 -14.59
CA PRO A 13 7.18 -12.15 -14.24
C PRO A 13 8.30 -12.38 -15.28
N PRO A 14 9.21 -11.41 -15.47
CA PRO A 14 10.36 -11.60 -16.33
C PRO A 14 11.28 -12.68 -15.75
N GLY A 15 11.82 -13.55 -16.60
CA GLY A 15 12.73 -14.61 -16.18
C GLY A 15 12.58 -15.86 -17.02
N ARG A 16 13.08 -16.97 -16.48
CA ARG A 16 12.90 -18.31 -17.07
C ARG A 16 11.89 -19.06 -16.22
N GLY A 17 10.82 -19.55 -16.85
CA GLY A 17 9.81 -20.37 -16.19
C GLY A 17 9.32 -21.49 -17.11
N GLY A 18 8.61 -22.47 -16.54
CA GLY A 18 7.96 -23.51 -17.33
C GLY A 18 6.86 -22.96 -18.24
N ILE A 19 6.20 -21.88 -17.82
CA ILE A 19 5.09 -21.24 -18.53
C ILE A 19 5.31 -19.73 -18.60
N GLY A 20 4.97 -19.13 -19.72
CA GLY A 20 4.83 -17.69 -19.89
C GLY A 20 3.45 -17.37 -20.47
N VAL A 21 2.82 -16.31 -19.97
CA VAL A 21 1.47 -15.93 -20.40
C VAL A 21 1.51 -14.59 -21.10
N ILE A 22 0.90 -14.52 -22.28
CA ILE A 22 0.55 -13.26 -22.93
C ILE A 22 -0.94 -13.04 -22.78
N ARG A 23 -1.31 -11.89 -22.23
CA ARG A 23 -2.70 -11.47 -22.12
C ARG A 23 -2.99 -10.40 -23.17
N ILE A 24 -4.11 -10.57 -23.85
CA ILE A 24 -4.63 -9.64 -24.85
C ILE A 24 -6.05 -9.22 -24.45
N SER A 25 -6.37 -7.94 -24.51
CA SER A 25 -7.72 -7.40 -24.23
C SER A 25 -8.11 -6.40 -25.30
N GLY A 26 -9.38 -6.40 -25.70
CA GLY A 26 -9.94 -5.38 -26.57
C GLY A 26 -11.27 -5.79 -27.16
N LYS A 27 -11.84 -4.95 -28.01
CA LYS A 27 -13.10 -5.27 -28.70
C LYS A 27 -12.84 -6.18 -29.90
N ASN A 28 -13.61 -7.27 -30.00
CA ASN A 28 -13.61 -8.20 -31.13
C ASN A 28 -12.22 -8.79 -31.43
N LEU A 29 -11.81 -9.78 -30.63
CA LEU A 29 -10.53 -10.47 -30.80
C LEU A 29 -10.53 -11.54 -31.89
N VAL A 30 -11.60 -11.68 -32.69
CA VAL A 30 -11.74 -12.75 -33.70
C VAL A 30 -10.62 -12.70 -34.73
N ASN A 31 -10.39 -11.54 -35.35
CA ASN A 31 -9.36 -11.37 -36.37
C ASN A 31 -7.95 -11.66 -35.83
N LEU A 32 -7.66 -11.21 -34.61
CA LEU A 32 -6.37 -11.44 -33.97
C LEU A 32 -6.18 -12.93 -33.63
N ALA A 33 -7.23 -13.58 -33.12
CA ALA A 33 -7.21 -15.02 -32.84
C ALA A 33 -7.03 -15.85 -34.12
N GLU A 34 -7.65 -15.47 -35.24
CA GLU A 34 -7.46 -16.13 -36.53
C GLU A 34 -6.01 -16.00 -37.03
N VAL A 35 -5.38 -14.83 -36.90
CA VAL A 35 -3.98 -14.64 -37.32
C VAL A 35 -3.02 -15.48 -36.48
N ILE A 36 -3.23 -15.54 -35.16
CA ILE A 36 -2.28 -16.20 -34.24
C ILE A 36 -2.55 -17.70 -34.07
N LEU A 37 -3.81 -18.13 -34.14
CA LEU A 37 -4.25 -19.49 -33.80
C LEU A 37 -4.93 -20.22 -34.97
N GLY A 38 -5.26 -19.51 -36.06
CA GLY A 38 -6.05 -20.02 -37.17
C GLY A 38 -7.55 -20.17 -36.87
N LYS A 39 -7.99 -19.90 -35.64
CA LYS A 39 -9.40 -20.00 -35.20
C LYS A 39 -9.63 -19.24 -33.89
N LEU A 40 -10.88 -18.87 -33.64
CA LEU A 40 -11.30 -18.44 -32.31
C LEU A 40 -11.51 -19.66 -31.38
N PRO A 41 -10.87 -19.72 -30.20
CA PRO A 41 -11.11 -20.79 -29.22
C PRO A 41 -12.53 -20.76 -28.65
N LYS A 42 -12.98 -21.90 -28.09
CA LYS A 42 -14.25 -21.94 -27.36
C LYS A 42 -14.17 -21.08 -26.08
N PRO A 43 -15.16 -20.22 -25.80
CA PRO A 43 -15.21 -19.42 -24.59
C PRO A 43 -15.03 -20.25 -23.31
N ARG A 44 -14.06 -19.88 -22.47
CA ARG A 44 -13.78 -20.48 -21.14
C ARG A 44 -13.39 -21.96 -21.15
N TYR A 45 -12.92 -22.47 -22.29
CA TYR A 45 -12.31 -23.79 -22.38
C TYR A 45 -10.82 -23.66 -22.69
N ALA A 46 -9.99 -24.37 -21.94
CA ALA A 46 -8.59 -24.53 -22.31
C ALA A 46 -8.49 -25.42 -23.55
N SER A 47 -7.81 -24.94 -24.58
CA SER A 47 -7.49 -25.74 -25.76
C SER A 47 -6.00 -25.69 -26.08
N LEU A 48 -5.45 -26.83 -26.51
CA LEU A 48 -4.09 -26.89 -27.04
C LEU A 48 -4.08 -26.35 -28.48
N SER A 49 -3.22 -25.37 -28.73
CA SER A 49 -3.10 -24.69 -30.03
C SER A 49 -1.63 -24.44 -30.38
N GLN A 50 -1.36 -24.38 -31.69
CA GLN A 50 -0.09 -23.86 -32.21
C GLN A 50 -0.21 -22.34 -32.33
N PHE A 51 0.83 -21.63 -31.93
CA PHE A 51 0.92 -20.18 -32.05
C PHE A 51 1.71 -19.84 -33.30
N LEU A 52 1.14 -19.01 -34.16
CA LEU A 52 1.67 -18.72 -35.48
C LEU A 52 2.29 -17.31 -35.54
N ASP A 53 3.29 -17.16 -36.40
CA ASP A 53 3.79 -15.85 -36.83
C ASP A 53 2.99 -15.29 -38.02
N ALA A 54 3.32 -14.07 -38.45
CA ALA A 54 2.67 -13.41 -39.59
C ALA A 54 2.85 -14.15 -40.94
N LYS A 55 3.77 -15.13 -41.02
CA LYS A 55 4.00 -15.97 -42.20
C LYS A 55 3.35 -17.36 -42.06
N GLY A 56 2.65 -17.63 -40.96
CA GLY A 56 2.06 -18.93 -40.65
C GLY A 56 3.04 -19.98 -40.13
N GLN A 57 4.26 -19.58 -39.73
CA GLN A 57 5.22 -20.49 -39.09
C GLN A 57 4.90 -20.65 -37.61
N ILE A 58 5.13 -21.86 -37.08
CA ILE A 58 4.91 -22.16 -35.67
C ILE A 58 6.00 -21.48 -34.84
N ILE A 59 5.58 -20.60 -33.93
CA ILE A 59 6.44 -19.99 -32.91
C ILE A 59 6.60 -20.95 -31.73
N ASP A 60 5.47 -21.48 -31.24
CA ASP A 60 5.39 -22.34 -30.07
C ASP A 60 4.05 -23.10 -30.05
N GLN A 61 3.89 -24.04 -29.12
CA GLN A 61 2.65 -24.77 -28.88
C GLN A 61 2.29 -24.68 -27.39
N GLY A 62 1.05 -24.34 -27.09
CA GLY A 62 0.62 -24.11 -25.72
C GLY A 62 -0.89 -24.12 -25.54
N LEU A 63 -1.32 -23.74 -24.34
CA LEU A 63 -2.74 -23.62 -24.02
C LEU A 63 -3.25 -22.22 -24.38
N VAL A 64 -4.49 -22.14 -24.82
CA VAL A 64 -5.18 -20.87 -25.02
C VAL A 64 -6.52 -20.86 -24.29
N LEU A 65 -6.84 -19.69 -23.72
CA LEU A 65 -8.11 -19.39 -23.07
C LEU A 65 -8.71 -18.13 -23.69
N TYR A 66 -10.00 -18.19 -24.03
CA TYR A 66 -10.77 -17.04 -24.52
C TYR A 66 -11.90 -16.71 -23.55
N PHE A 67 -11.98 -15.44 -23.14
CA PHE A 67 -13.01 -14.92 -22.24
C PHE A 67 -13.78 -13.81 -22.97
N PRO A 68 -15.01 -14.07 -23.43
CA PRO A 68 -15.82 -13.03 -24.06
C PRO A 68 -16.29 -12.00 -23.03
N GLY A 69 -16.33 -10.72 -23.45
CA GLY A 69 -16.97 -9.66 -22.67
C GLY A 69 -18.48 -9.91 -22.51
N PRO A 70 -19.13 -9.42 -21.43
CA PRO A 70 -18.60 -8.60 -20.32
C PRO A 70 -18.01 -9.45 -19.17
N HIS A 71 -17.96 -10.78 -19.33
CA HIS A 71 -17.53 -11.69 -18.29
C HIS A 71 -16.05 -12.07 -18.45
N SER A 72 -15.20 -11.06 -18.48
CA SER A 72 -13.75 -11.16 -18.44
C SER A 72 -13.19 -10.27 -17.33
N TYR A 73 -11.86 -10.27 -17.15
CA TYR A 73 -11.19 -9.39 -16.19
C TYR A 73 -11.41 -7.91 -16.52
N THR A 74 -11.15 -7.51 -17.77
CA THR A 74 -11.27 -6.11 -18.22
C THR A 74 -12.70 -5.69 -18.51
N GLY A 75 -13.64 -6.63 -18.63
CA GLY A 75 -15.00 -6.37 -19.14
C GLY A 75 -15.09 -6.40 -20.67
N GLU A 76 -13.97 -6.54 -21.38
CA GLU A 76 -13.89 -6.69 -22.84
C GLU A 76 -13.65 -8.15 -23.24
N ASP A 77 -13.43 -8.44 -24.52
CA ASP A 77 -12.91 -9.75 -24.89
C ASP A 77 -11.45 -9.87 -24.42
N VAL A 78 -11.10 -11.00 -23.80
CA VAL A 78 -9.74 -11.31 -23.34
C VAL A 78 -9.28 -12.64 -23.92
N LEU A 79 -8.07 -12.69 -24.45
CA LEU A 79 -7.40 -13.89 -24.93
C LEU A 79 -6.09 -14.07 -24.14
N GLU A 80 -5.88 -15.26 -23.57
CA GLU A 80 -4.63 -15.60 -22.89
C GLU A 80 -3.92 -16.73 -23.62
N LEU A 81 -2.66 -16.48 -24.01
CA LEU A 81 -1.77 -17.43 -24.66
C LEU A 81 -0.76 -17.94 -23.63
N HIS A 82 -0.83 -19.22 -23.30
CA HIS A 82 0.02 -19.88 -22.30
C HIS A 82 1.04 -20.75 -23.04
N GLY A 83 2.23 -20.18 -23.29
CA GLY A 83 3.34 -20.86 -23.97
C GLY A 83 4.50 -21.18 -23.03
N HIS A 84 5.61 -21.62 -23.58
CA HIS A 84 6.83 -21.86 -22.81
C HIS A 84 7.43 -20.55 -22.31
N GLY A 85 7.81 -20.51 -21.02
CA GLY A 85 8.32 -19.31 -20.33
C GLY A 85 9.77 -18.92 -20.68
N GLY A 86 10.21 -19.21 -21.89
CA GLY A 86 11.51 -18.79 -22.41
C GLY A 86 11.46 -17.34 -22.91
N PRO A 87 12.39 -16.44 -22.49
CA PRO A 87 12.37 -15.03 -22.89
C PRO A 87 12.32 -14.81 -24.41
N ALA A 88 13.01 -15.65 -25.20
CA ALA A 88 12.98 -15.54 -26.67
C ALA A 88 11.60 -15.88 -27.25
N VAL A 89 10.99 -16.96 -26.76
CA VAL A 89 9.70 -17.47 -27.25
C VAL A 89 8.57 -16.51 -26.93
N ILE A 90 8.48 -16.06 -25.66
CA ILE A 90 7.42 -15.13 -25.23
C ILE A 90 7.51 -13.78 -25.95
N ASN A 91 8.73 -13.29 -26.24
CA ASN A 91 8.93 -12.06 -26.99
C ASN A 91 8.57 -12.20 -28.48
N LEU A 92 8.82 -13.37 -29.09
CA LEU A 92 8.38 -13.66 -30.45
C LEU A 92 6.85 -13.70 -30.55
N LEU A 93 6.20 -14.38 -29.60
CA LEU A 93 4.76 -14.43 -29.46
C LEU A 93 4.15 -13.03 -29.27
N LEU A 94 4.74 -12.20 -28.39
CA LEU A 94 4.29 -10.82 -28.19
C LEU A 94 4.42 -10.00 -29.48
N LYS A 95 5.55 -10.11 -30.18
CA LYS A 95 5.73 -9.46 -31.49
C LYS A 95 4.70 -9.91 -32.53
N SER A 96 4.32 -11.19 -32.51
CA SER A 96 3.24 -11.69 -33.36
C SER A 96 1.90 -11.03 -33.03
N CYS A 97 1.56 -10.90 -31.74
CA CYS A 97 0.36 -10.19 -31.28
C CYS A 97 0.34 -8.73 -31.73
N LEU A 98 1.48 -8.04 -31.62
CA LEU A 98 1.61 -6.65 -32.07
C LEU A 98 1.47 -6.53 -33.59
N GLY A 99 2.08 -7.46 -34.34
CA GLY A 99 1.95 -7.54 -35.79
C GLY A 99 0.51 -7.84 -36.25
N ALA A 100 -0.28 -8.53 -35.42
CA ALA A 100 -1.69 -8.85 -35.65
C ALA A 100 -2.66 -7.70 -35.29
N GLY A 101 -2.15 -6.52 -34.91
CA GLY A 101 -2.95 -5.31 -34.67
C GLY A 101 -3.14 -4.95 -33.21
N ALA A 102 -2.52 -5.66 -32.26
CA ALA A 102 -2.45 -5.20 -30.87
C ALA A 102 -1.39 -4.10 -30.71
N ARG A 103 -1.58 -3.21 -29.73
CA ARG A 103 -0.50 -2.37 -29.19
C ARG A 103 0.00 -2.91 -27.86
N LEU A 104 1.18 -2.47 -27.45
CA LEU A 104 1.67 -2.78 -26.12
C LEU A 104 0.78 -2.10 -25.06
N ALA A 105 0.38 -2.86 -24.05
CA ALA A 105 -0.35 -2.32 -22.91
C ALA A 105 0.54 -1.34 -22.11
N GLN A 106 -0.06 -0.28 -21.61
CA GLN A 106 0.57 0.60 -20.63
C GLN A 106 0.60 -0.07 -19.23
N PRO A 107 1.44 0.41 -18.30
CA PRO A 107 1.39 0.00 -16.89
C PRO A 107 -0.04 0.09 -16.34
N GLY A 108 -0.53 -0.99 -15.70
CA GLY A 108 -1.85 -1.03 -15.07
C GLY A 108 -3.06 -0.97 -16.01
N GLU A 109 -2.85 -0.99 -17.33
CA GLU A 109 -3.93 -0.70 -18.27
C GLU A 109 -5.06 -1.76 -18.25
N PHE A 110 -4.79 -3.03 -17.97
CA PHE A 110 -5.88 -4.03 -17.91
C PHE A 110 -6.76 -3.78 -16.67
N THR A 111 -6.16 -3.42 -15.53
CA THR A 111 -6.88 -3.07 -14.29
C THR A 111 -7.64 -1.76 -14.48
N LEU A 112 -7.04 -0.76 -15.16
CA LEU A 112 -7.71 0.49 -15.51
C LEU A 112 -8.97 0.23 -16.36
N ARG A 113 -8.87 -0.64 -17.38
CA ARG A 113 -10.03 -1.03 -18.19
C ARG A 113 -11.09 -1.75 -17.37
N ALA A 114 -10.70 -2.61 -16.43
CA ALA A 114 -11.63 -3.26 -15.51
C ALA A 114 -12.41 -2.22 -14.69
N TYR A 115 -11.73 -1.20 -14.16
CA TYR A 115 -12.35 -0.08 -13.46
C TYR A 115 -13.29 0.72 -14.36
N LEU A 116 -12.83 1.16 -15.54
CA LEU A 116 -13.65 1.94 -16.50
C LEU A 116 -14.89 1.18 -16.99
N ASN A 117 -14.83 -0.15 -17.03
CA ASN A 117 -15.94 -1.02 -17.39
C ASN A 117 -16.78 -1.46 -16.17
N ASN A 118 -16.63 -0.82 -15.02
CA ASN A 118 -17.37 -1.08 -13.77
C ASN A 118 -17.28 -2.54 -13.30
N LYS A 119 -16.15 -3.22 -13.58
CA LYS A 119 -15.88 -4.58 -13.08
C LYS A 119 -15.42 -4.58 -11.65
N ILE A 120 -14.70 -3.54 -11.27
CA ILE A 120 -14.09 -3.30 -9.96
C ILE A 120 -14.16 -1.79 -9.68
N ASP A 121 -14.20 -1.41 -8.42
CA ASP A 121 -14.02 -0.01 -8.00
C ASP A 121 -12.53 0.37 -7.88
N LEU A 122 -12.25 1.63 -7.55
CA LEU A 122 -10.88 2.14 -7.46
C LEU A 122 -10.07 1.50 -6.30
N ILE A 123 -10.73 1.18 -5.19
CA ILE A 123 -10.09 0.54 -4.02
C ILE A 123 -9.69 -0.90 -4.38
N GLN A 124 -10.58 -1.62 -5.06
CA GLN A 124 -10.33 -2.97 -5.54
C GLN A 124 -9.20 -2.98 -6.57
N ALA A 125 -9.16 -2.00 -7.48
CA ALA A 125 -8.06 -1.83 -8.42
C ALA A 125 -6.71 -1.64 -7.69
N GLU A 126 -6.64 -0.74 -6.71
CA GLU A 126 -5.45 -0.53 -5.86
C GLU A 126 -5.05 -1.78 -5.08
N SER A 127 -6.02 -2.61 -4.70
CA SER A 127 -5.81 -3.85 -3.97
C SER A 127 -5.20 -4.95 -4.83
N VAL A 128 -5.40 -4.92 -6.16
CA VAL A 128 -4.73 -5.84 -7.07
C VAL A 128 -3.22 -5.68 -6.97
N ALA A 129 -2.71 -4.44 -7.01
CA ALA A 129 -1.28 -4.15 -6.81
C ALA A 129 -0.81 -4.62 -5.42
N ALA A 130 -1.57 -4.29 -4.38
CA ALA A 130 -1.23 -4.63 -3.01
C ALA A 130 -1.07 -6.14 -2.77
N ILE A 131 -1.89 -7.00 -3.38
CA ILE A 131 -1.76 -8.46 -3.27
C ILE A 131 -0.43 -8.96 -3.85
N ILE A 132 0.04 -8.32 -4.93
CA ILE A 132 1.24 -8.74 -5.65
C ILE A 132 2.51 -8.32 -4.88
N GLU A 133 2.45 -7.16 -4.24
CA GLU A 133 3.54 -6.56 -3.47
C GLU A 133 3.61 -7.06 -2.03
N ALA A 134 2.55 -7.67 -1.53
CA ALA A 134 2.46 -8.15 -0.14
C ALA A 134 3.64 -9.06 0.22
N SER A 135 4.43 -8.61 1.20
CA SER A 135 5.60 -9.32 1.72
C SER A 135 5.31 -10.14 2.98
N THR A 136 4.13 -9.95 3.60
CA THR A 136 3.68 -10.67 4.80
C THR A 136 2.34 -11.35 4.57
N HIS A 137 2.06 -12.40 5.35
CA HIS A 137 0.78 -13.13 5.27
C HIS A 137 -0.39 -12.22 5.63
N GLU A 138 -0.19 -11.35 6.61
CA GLU A 138 -1.15 -10.37 7.09
C GLU A 138 -1.48 -9.34 6.00
N ALA A 139 -0.46 -8.79 5.34
CA ALA A 139 -0.66 -7.86 4.22
C ALA A 139 -1.41 -8.52 3.05
N ALA A 140 -1.08 -9.77 2.72
CA ALA A 140 -1.76 -10.51 1.66
C ALA A 140 -3.25 -10.76 1.98
N ARG A 141 -3.56 -11.19 3.21
CA ARG A 141 -4.95 -11.38 3.66
C ARG A 141 -5.74 -10.07 3.66
N CYS A 142 -5.12 -9.00 4.15
CA CYS A 142 -5.69 -7.66 4.17
C CYS A 142 -6.03 -7.17 2.75
N ALA A 143 -5.12 -7.39 1.80
CA ALA A 143 -5.31 -7.01 0.40
C ALA A 143 -6.41 -7.83 -0.30
N VAL A 144 -6.55 -9.11 0.04
CA VAL A 144 -7.68 -9.94 -0.41
C VAL A 144 -9.02 -9.41 0.12
N ASN A 145 -9.10 -9.02 1.41
CA ASN A 145 -10.33 -8.45 1.97
C ASN A 145 -10.76 -7.16 1.23
N SER A 146 -9.81 -6.27 0.94
CA SER A 146 -10.09 -5.07 0.15
C SER A 146 -10.51 -5.40 -1.28
N LEU A 147 -9.86 -6.39 -1.93
CA LEU A 147 -10.24 -6.84 -3.26
C LEU A 147 -11.66 -7.43 -3.29
N GLN A 148 -12.10 -8.09 -2.22
CA GLN A 148 -13.47 -8.58 -2.06
C GLN A 148 -14.50 -7.46 -1.86
N GLY A 149 -14.08 -6.20 -1.75
CA GLY A 149 -14.94 -5.04 -1.64
C GLY A 149 -15.35 -4.70 -0.20
N HIS A 150 -14.72 -5.30 0.82
CA HIS A 150 -15.08 -5.02 2.22
C HIS A 150 -14.83 -3.56 2.61
N PHE A 151 -13.74 -2.97 2.13
CA PHE A 151 -13.46 -1.55 2.40
C PHE A 151 -14.47 -0.64 1.69
N SER A 152 -14.72 -0.92 0.41
CA SER A 152 -15.71 -0.20 -0.39
C SER A 152 -17.09 -0.23 0.27
N ALA A 153 -17.56 -1.40 0.69
CA ALA A 153 -18.84 -1.55 1.39
C ALA A 153 -18.92 -0.72 2.68
N ARG A 154 -17.80 -0.59 3.41
CA ARG A 154 -17.75 0.22 4.64
C ARG A 154 -17.80 1.72 4.36
N ILE A 155 -17.12 2.17 3.31
CA ILE A 155 -17.21 3.57 2.86
C ILE A 155 -18.61 3.88 2.33
N GLU A 156 -19.19 2.99 1.52
CA GLU A 156 -20.55 3.13 0.99
C GLU A 156 -21.60 3.19 2.11
N ALA A 157 -21.44 2.39 3.16
CA ALA A 157 -22.30 2.45 4.34
C ALA A 157 -22.22 3.83 5.02
N LEU A 158 -21.02 4.38 5.21
CA LEU A 158 -20.84 5.74 5.76
C LEU A 158 -21.46 6.81 4.86
N VAL A 159 -21.24 6.72 3.55
CA VAL A 159 -21.84 7.64 2.57
C VAL A 159 -23.36 7.56 2.60
N SER A 160 -23.94 6.36 2.71
CA SER A 160 -25.38 6.16 2.84
C SER A 160 -25.96 6.77 4.12
N LEU A 161 -25.22 6.70 5.25
CA LEU A 161 -25.61 7.37 6.49
C LEU A 161 -25.60 8.89 6.32
N LEU A 162 -24.58 9.45 5.67
CA LEU A 162 -24.50 10.88 5.39
C LEU A 162 -25.62 11.35 4.46
N ILE A 163 -25.93 10.61 3.40
CA ILE A 163 -27.05 10.93 2.50
C ILE A 163 -28.37 10.98 3.28
N THR A 164 -28.61 9.97 4.12
CA THR A 164 -29.82 9.90 4.96
C THR A 164 -29.90 11.07 5.93
N MET A 165 -28.77 11.45 6.52
CA MET A 165 -28.68 12.58 7.44
C MET A 165 -28.91 13.92 6.73
N ARG A 166 -28.32 14.10 5.54
CA ARG A 166 -28.53 15.28 4.73
C ARG A 166 -29.99 15.42 4.31
N MET A 167 -30.65 14.34 3.89
CA MET A 167 -32.08 14.38 3.56
C MET A 167 -32.95 14.86 4.75
N LEU A 168 -32.61 14.46 5.98
CA LEU A 168 -33.31 14.92 7.19
C LEU A 168 -33.13 16.42 7.41
N ILE A 169 -31.91 16.94 7.21
CA ILE A 169 -31.61 18.36 7.39
C ILE A 169 -32.26 19.21 6.28
N GLU A 170 -32.15 18.79 5.02
CA GLU A 170 -32.79 19.49 3.90
C GLU A 170 -34.30 19.59 4.08
N ALA A 171 -34.96 18.50 4.52
CA ALA A 171 -36.38 18.53 4.85
C ALA A 171 -36.73 19.49 6.01
N THR A 172 -35.78 19.72 6.93
CA THR A 172 -35.97 20.67 8.03
C THR A 172 -35.73 22.12 7.58
N LEU A 173 -34.81 22.34 6.63
CA LEU A 173 -34.54 23.65 6.04
C LEU A 173 -35.67 24.13 5.12
N ASP A 174 -36.28 23.21 4.34
CA ASP A 174 -37.36 23.53 3.40
C ASP A 174 -38.68 23.92 4.10
N PHE A 175 -38.90 23.47 5.34
CA PHE A 175 -40.14 23.67 6.10
C PHE A 175 -39.87 24.21 7.53
N PRO A 176 -39.39 25.46 7.67
CA PRO A 176 -39.01 26.05 8.96
C PRO A 176 -40.20 26.44 9.87
N GLU A 177 -41.44 26.34 9.39
CA GLU A 177 -42.65 26.68 10.16
C GLU A 177 -43.03 25.62 11.21
N ASP A 178 -42.43 24.42 11.15
CA ASP A 178 -42.44 23.47 12.26
C ASP A 178 -41.37 23.91 13.27
N GLU A 179 -41.74 24.40 14.45
CA GLU A 179 -40.80 24.60 15.56
C GLU A 179 -39.86 23.38 15.63
N ILE A 180 -38.54 23.61 15.52
CA ILE A 180 -37.56 22.54 15.66
C ILE A 180 -37.65 22.08 17.12
N ASP A 181 -38.46 21.05 17.35
CA ASP A 181 -38.60 20.46 18.67
C ASP A 181 -37.22 19.96 19.14
N ASN A 182 -36.93 20.11 20.43
CA ASN A 182 -35.72 19.61 21.07
C ASN A 182 -35.46 18.13 20.75
N LEU A 183 -36.54 17.36 20.50
CA LEU A 183 -36.46 15.98 20.03
C LEU A 183 -35.77 15.83 18.67
N LYS A 184 -35.99 16.74 17.70
CA LYS A 184 -35.33 16.71 16.39
C LYS A 184 -33.83 16.98 16.51
N THR A 185 -33.44 17.98 17.32
CA THR A 185 -32.02 18.30 17.58
C THR A 185 -31.29 17.14 18.26
N LEU A 186 -31.92 16.48 19.23
CA LEU A 186 -31.35 15.30 19.87
C LEU A 186 -31.14 14.15 18.87
N GLN A 187 -32.14 13.89 18.00
CA GLN A 187 -32.02 12.87 16.95
C GLN A 187 -30.90 13.16 15.95
N ILE A 188 -30.70 14.44 15.60
CA ILE A 188 -29.61 14.89 14.72
C ILE A 188 -28.26 14.58 15.37
N ARG A 189 -28.10 14.92 16.64
CA ARG A 189 -26.85 14.68 17.39
C ARG A 189 -26.55 13.19 17.53
N GLU A 190 -27.52 12.38 17.96
CA GLU A 190 -27.33 10.92 18.10
C GLU A 190 -26.92 10.25 16.78
N ARG A 191 -27.51 10.68 15.65
CA ARG A 191 -27.13 10.18 14.32
C ARG A 191 -25.74 10.63 13.92
N LEU A 192 -25.36 11.88 14.20
CA LEU A 192 -24.04 12.39 13.93
C LEU A 192 -22.97 11.64 14.74
N ASP A 193 -23.21 11.43 16.04
CA ASP A 193 -22.32 10.66 16.93
C ASP A 193 -22.14 9.23 16.43
N HIS A 194 -23.21 8.61 15.94
CA HIS A 194 -23.14 7.28 15.33
C HIS A 194 -22.24 7.27 14.08
N ILE A 195 -22.39 8.26 13.19
CA ILE A 195 -21.57 8.40 11.98
C ILE A 195 -20.10 8.62 12.35
N VAL A 196 -19.82 9.53 13.30
CA VAL A 196 -18.45 9.81 13.78
C VAL A 196 -17.82 8.55 14.36
N THR A 197 -18.56 7.80 15.19
CA THR A 197 -18.08 6.54 15.77
C THR A 197 -17.74 5.51 14.67
N GLN A 198 -18.61 5.34 13.68
CA GLN A 198 -18.35 4.43 12.56
C GLN A 198 -17.14 4.89 11.72
N LEU A 199 -16.99 6.19 11.50
CA LEU A 199 -15.85 6.77 10.79
C LEU A 199 -14.55 6.55 11.56
N GLU A 200 -14.53 6.76 12.87
CA GLU A 200 -13.34 6.55 13.71
C GLU A 200 -12.90 5.09 13.74
N GLN A 201 -13.84 4.15 13.82
CA GLN A 201 -13.54 2.73 13.70
C GLN A 201 -12.95 2.39 12.33
N THR A 202 -13.49 3.00 11.27
CA THR A 202 -12.99 2.84 9.89
C THR A 202 -11.59 3.41 9.73
N LEU A 203 -11.34 4.62 10.26
CA LEU A 203 -10.04 5.28 10.21
C LEU A 203 -8.99 4.51 11.03
N SER A 204 -9.36 3.97 12.18
CA SER A 204 -8.47 3.12 12.99
C SER A 204 -8.06 1.85 12.22
N ALA A 205 -9.03 1.15 11.62
CA ALA A 205 -8.76 -0.02 10.78
C ALA A 205 -7.90 0.33 9.54
N ALA A 206 -8.20 1.46 8.89
CA ALA A 206 -7.43 1.95 7.75
C ALA A 206 -5.97 2.24 8.13
N ARG A 207 -5.71 2.83 9.29
CA ARG A 207 -4.34 3.09 9.78
C ARG A 207 -3.56 1.79 9.95
N GLN A 208 -4.17 0.75 10.53
CA GLN A 208 -3.53 -0.56 10.65
C GLN A 208 -3.29 -1.18 9.27
N GLY A 209 -4.24 -1.07 8.35
CA GLY A 209 -4.07 -1.52 6.96
C GLY A 209 -2.94 -0.80 6.22
N ASN A 210 -2.77 0.49 6.46
CA ASN A 210 -1.68 1.28 5.90
C ASN A 210 -0.31 0.86 6.46
N LEU A 211 -0.21 0.57 7.76
CA LEU A 211 1.01 0.02 8.37
C LEU A 211 1.37 -1.35 7.79
N LEU A 212 0.39 -2.20 7.46
CA LEU A 212 0.66 -3.46 6.76
C LEU A 212 1.12 -3.27 5.31
N GLN A 213 0.70 -2.18 4.67
CA GLN A 213 1.03 -1.89 3.28
C GLN A 213 2.41 -1.27 3.12
N GLU A 214 2.60 -0.12 3.78
CA GLU A 214 3.79 0.71 3.63
C GLU A 214 4.88 0.32 4.64
N GLY A 215 4.51 -0.41 5.68
CA GLY A 215 5.39 -0.67 6.82
C GLY A 215 5.75 0.60 7.58
N ILE A 216 6.81 0.49 8.37
CA ILE A 216 7.49 1.66 8.96
C ILE A 216 8.93 1.72 8.50
N GLN A 217 9.43 2.92 8.26
CA GLN A 217 10.83 3.18 7.98
C GLN A 217 11.57 3.51 9.26
N ILE A 218 12.58 2.69 9.57
CA ILE A 218 13.46 2.85 10.71
C ILE A 218 14.86 3.20 10.23
N VAL A 219 15.44 4.25 10.80
CA VAL A 219 16.87 4.56 10.60
C VAL A 219 17.68 4.01 11.75
N LEU A 220 18.68 3.19 11.42
CA LEU A 220 19.63 2.66 12.38
C LEU A 220 20.84 3.60 12.48
N ALA A 221 20.98 4.28 13.61
CA ALA A 221 21.99 5.29 13.89
C ALA A 221 22.96 4.81 14.98
N GLY A 222 24.24 5.17 14.86
CA GLY A 222 25.24 4.91 15.92
C GLY A 222 26.66 4.89 15.39
N ALA A 223 27.64 4.94 16.30
CA ALA A 223 29.07 4.92 15.95
C ALA A 223 29.47 3.59 15.26
N PRO A 224 30.65 3.51 14.62
CA PRO A 224 31.21 2.24 14.17
C PRO A 224 31.35 1.24 15.32
N ASN A 225 31.21 -0.06 15.06
CA ASN A 225 31.43 -1.16 16.02
C ASN A 225 30.50 -1.21 17.25
N VAL A 226 29.47 -0.35 17.35
CA VAL A 226 28.43 -0.44 18.40
C VAL A 226 27.51 -1.64 18.25
N GLY A 227 27.63 -2.41 17.16
CA GLY A 227 26.86 -3.63 16.91
C GLY A 227 25.62 -3.46 16.01
N LYS A 228 25.57 -2.43 15.16
CA LYS A 228 24.49 -2.21 14.18
C LYS A 228 24.18 -3.45 13.33
N SER A 229 25.19 -4.01 12.67
CA SER A 229 25.02 -5.19 11.81
C SER A 229 24.64 -6.45 12.60
N SER A 230 25.12 -6.58 13.84
CA SER A 230 24.72 -7.69 14.73
C SER A 230 23.24 -7.58 15.11
N LEU A 231 22.76 -6.37 15.47
CA LEU A 231 21.35 -6.16 15.78
C LEU A 231 20.46 -6.44 14.57
N LEU A 232 20.86 -5.97 13.39
CA LEU A 232 20.15 -6.25 12.14
C LEU A 232 20.04 -7.74 11.87
N ASN A 233 21.13 -8.49 12.01
CA ASN A 233 21.09 -9.93 11.77
C ASN A 233 20.21 -10.64 12.81
N GLN A 234 20.28 -10.24 14.08
CA GLN A 234 19.43 -10.82 15.12
C GLN A 234 17.93 -10.59 14.86
N LEU A 235 17.57 -9.39 14.38
CA LEU A 235 16.19 -9.07 13.99
C LEU A 235 15.74 -9.85 12.74
N VAL A 236 16.66 -10.22 11.84
CA VAL A 236 16.36 -11.02 10.64
C VAL A 236 16.26 -12.52 10.94
N GLU A 237 17.13 -13.05 11.79
CA GLU A 237 17.25 -14.50 12.06
C GLU A 237 16.02 -15.08 12.78
N GLU A 238 15.33 -14.28 13.58
CA GLU A 238 14.14 -14.72 14.33
C GLU A 238 12.82 -14.52 13.56
N ASP A 239 12.78 -13.61 12.58
CA ASP A 239 11.59 -13.30 11.76
C ASP A 239 11.87 -13.65 10.30
N ALA A 240 12.10 -14.94 9.98
CA ALA A 240 12.38 -15.45 8.64
C ALA A 240 11.27 -15.08 7.61
N ALA A 241 11.29 -13.83 7.17
CA ALA A 241 10.49 -13.23 6.13
C ALA A 241 11.43 -12.97 4.95
N ILE A 242 10.92 -13.25 3.77
CA ILE A 242 11.68 -13.32 2.51
C ILE A 242 12.48 -12.02 2.34
N VAL A 243 13.81 -12.12 2.44
CA VAL A 243 14.72 -11.04 2.06
C VAL A 243 14.65 -10.90 0.54
N THR A 244 13.77 -10.04 0.06
CA THR A 244 13.80 -9.63 -1.35
C THR A 244 14.77 -8.47 -1.51
N GLU A 245 15.85 -8.70 -2.24
CA GLU A 245 16.52 -7.59 -2.92
C GLU A 245 15.53 -7.05 -3.95
N VAL A 246 15.00 -5.84 -3.75
CA VAL A 246 14.13 -5.21 -4.76
C VAL A 246 15.01 -4.86 -5.97
N PRO A 247 14.91 -5.57 -7.11
CA PRO A 247 15.80 -5.33 -8.23
C PRO A 247 15.29 -4.07 -8.97
N GLY A 248 16.06 -2.97 -8.94
CA GLY A 248 15.70 -1.77 -9.70
C GLY A 248 16.18 -0.44 -9.15
N THR A 249 16.63 -0.34 -7.89
CA THR A 249 17.26 0.89 -7.39
C THR A 249 18.76 0.82 -7.62
N THR A 250 19.20 1.47 -8.69
CA THR A 250 20.63 1.62 -8.98
C THR A 250 21.34 2.35 -7.83
N ARG A 251 22.20 1.63 -7.10
CA ARG A 251 23.34 2.15 -6.31
C ARG A 251 23.05 2.90 -4.99
N ASP A 252 21.94 2.63 -4.32
CA ASP A 252 21.57 3.35 -3.10
C ASP A 252 21.35 2.46 -1.86
N THR A 253 21.85 2.94 -0.72
CA THR A 253 21.57 2.59 0.70
C THR A 253 20.98 1.20 0.92
N ILE A 254 21.74 0.30 1.55
CA ILE A 254 21.27 -1.05 1.91
C ILE A 254 20.03 -0.92 2.82
N GLN A 255 18.85 -0.99 2.21
CA GLN A 255 17.56 -1.05 2.88
C GLN A 255 17.22 -2.52 3.04
N ARG A 256 17.01 -2.96 4.28
CA ARG A 256 16.55 -4.31 4.58
C ARG A 256 15.11 -4.23 5.04
N THR A 257 14.26 -5.07 4.48
CA THR A 257 12.89 -5.25 4.95
C THR A 257 12.86 -6.47 5.85
N ILE A 258 12.38 -6.28 7.09
CA ILE A 258 12.07 -7.36 8.03
C ILE A 258 10.59 -7.30 8.37
N THR A 259 10.09 -8.29 9.10
CA THR A 259 8.72 -8.30 9.61
C THR A 259 8.78 -8.31 11.12
N ILE A 260 8.03 -7.42 11.80
CA ILE A 260 7.87 -7.46 13.26
C ILE A 260 6.38 -7.54 13.54
N GLY A 261 5.93 -8.61 14.20
CA GLY A 261 4.50 -8.80 14.54
C GLY A 261 3.54 -8.77 13.34
N GLY A 262 4.00 -9.20 12.15
CA GLY A 262 3.25 -9.18 10.88
C GLY A 262 3.37 -7.88 10.08
N MET A 263 3.89 -6.79 10.69
CA MET A 263 4.08 -5.49 10.05
C MET A 263 5.44 -5.43 9.33
N PRO A 264 5.50 -4.98 8.06
CA PRO A 264 6.76 -4.72 7.38
C PRO A 264 7.55 -3.58 8.08
N VAL A 265 8.86 -3.77 8.22
CA VAL A 265 9.77 -2.78 8.80
C VAL A 265 10.96 -2.61 7.88
N HIS A 266 11.12 -1.41 7.34
CA HIS A 266 12.19 -1.04 6.44
C HIS A 266 13.33 -0.39 7.22
N ILE A 267 14.40 -1.13 7.44
CA ILE A 267 15.57 -0.63 8.15
C ILE A 267 16.58 -0.07 7.15
N VAL A 268 16.91 1.21 7.32
CA VAL A 268 17.97 1.90 6.59
C VAL A 268 19.22 1.96 7.46
N ASP A 269 20.27 1.24 7.06
CA ASP A 269 21.55 1.30 7.76
C ASP A 269 22.30 2.57 7.38
N THR A 270 22.59 3.42 8.37
CA THR A 270 23.47 4.57 8.20
C THR A 270 24.89 4.10 8.41
N ALA A 271 25.43 3.44 7.38
CA ALA A 271 26.83 3.04 7.39
C ALA A 271 27.72 4.29 7.53
N GLY A 272 28.23 4.51 8.73
CA GLY A 272 29.42 5.31 9.06
C GLY A 272 29.36 6.78 8.64
N LEU A 273 28.69 7.62 9.43
CA LEU A 273 28.94 9.06 9.37
C LEU A 273 30.35 9.35 9.86
N ARG A 274 31.19 9.86 8.95
CA ARG A 274 32.48 10.45 9.25
C ARG A 274 32.46 11.90 8.78
N GLU A 275 33.09 12.78 9.54
CA GLU A 275 33.48 14.09 9.04
C GLU A 275 34.80 13.92 8.27
N THR A 276 34.76 13.97 6.95
CA THR A 276 35.96 14.07 6.11
C THR A 276 35.74 15.03 4.95
N SER A 277 36.83 15.44 4.30
CA SER A 277 36.85 16.34 3.14
C SER A 277 36.51 15.65 1.81
N ASP A 278 36.05 14.39 1.82
CA ASP A 278 35.79 13.61 0.61
C ASP A 278 34.35 13.80 0.10
N ILE A 279 34.20 14.12 -1.19
CA ILE A 279 32.92 14.44 -1.85
C ILE A 279 31.94 13.25 -1.77
N VAL A 280 32.45 12.03 -1.67
CA VAL A 280 31.64 10.80 -1.52
C VAL A 280 31.02 10.70 -0.12
N GLU A 281 31.74 11.10 0.92
CA GLU A 281 31.26 11.05 2.31
C GLU A 281 30.29 12.21 2.64
N GLN A 282 30.45 13.39 2.04
CA GLN A 282 29.47 14.49 2.15
C GLN A 282 28.08 14.09 1.64
N LYS A 283 28.02 13.41 0.48
CA LYS A 283 26.78 12.80 -0.02
C LYS A 283 26.23 11.75 0.96
N GLY A 284 27.09 11.01 1.66
CA GLY A 284 26.70 10.06 2.71
C GLY A 284 25.98 10.72 3.90
N ILE A 285 26.46 11.89 4.33
CA ILE A 285 25.82 12.69 5.38
C ILE A 285 24.46 13.21 4.89
N GLU A 286 24.41 13.88 3.73
CA GLU A 286 23.15 14.40 3.17
C GLU A 286 22.08 13.31 3.01
N ARG A 287 22.49 12.11 2.58
CA ARG A 287 21.61 10.94 2.45
C ARG A 287 21.09 10.44 3.80
N THR A 288 21.96 10.39 4.80
CA THR A 288 21.57 9.99 6.16
C THR A 288 20.58 11.00 6.75
N LEU A 289 20.81 12.30 6.54
CA LEU A 289 19.88 13.35 6.95
C LEU A 289 18.52 13.23 6.24
N ALA A 290 18.53 12.95 4.94
CA ALA A 290 17.31 12.71 4.18
C ALA A 290 16.55 11.47 4.69
N ALA A 291 17.27 10.39 5.02
CA ALA A 291 16.69 9.19 5.60
C ALA A 291 16.08 9.46 6.99
N ILE A 292 16.79 10.17 7.88
CA ILE A 292 16.29 10.54 9.21
C ILE A 292 15.01 11.40 9.11
N LYS A 293 14.98 12.34 8.16
CA LYS A 293 13.78 13.16 7.93
C LYS A 293 12.57 12.32 7.53
N ARG A 294 12.76 11.34 6.64
CA ARG A 294 11.71 10.44 6.15
C ARG A 294 11.33 9.33 7.12
N ALA A 295 12.24 8.93 8.01
CA ALA A 295 12.01 7.84 8.94
C ALA A 295 10.83 8.12 9.88
N ASN A 296 10.06 7.08 10.17
CA ASN A 296 9.04 7.10 11.22
C ASN A 296 9.70 7.04 12.60
N LEU A 297 10.84 6.35 12.72
CA LEU A 297 11.54 6.08 13.98
C LEU A 297 13.06 6.04 13.78
N VAL A 298 13.80 6.59 14.74
CA VAL A 298 15.27 6.45 14.82
C VAL A 298 15.65 5.45 15.92
N LEU A 299 16.36 4.39 15.56
CA LEU A 299 17.02 3.48 16.50
C LEU A 299 18.46 3.91 16.69
N ARG A 300 18.77 4.48 17.85
CA ARG A 300 20.11 4.97 18.20
C ARG A 300 20.85 3.92 19.02
N LEU A 301 21.91 3.35 18.48
CA LEU A 301 22.72 2.33 19.16
C LEU A 301 23.95 2.93 19.83
N LEU A 302 24.13 2.57 21.09
CA LEU A 302 25.27 2.89 21.95
C LEU A 302 25.92 1.61 22.44
N ASP A 303 27.21 1.67 22.75
CA ASP A 303 27.95 0.57 23.37
C ASP A 303 27.99 0.76 24.89
N SER A 304 27.37 -0.15 25.65
CA SER A 304 27.35 -0.10 27.11
C SER A 304 28.71 -0.36 27.76
N SER A 305 29.67 -0.96 27.04
CA SER A 305 31.01 -1.26 27.59
C SER A 305 31.95 -0.06 27.59
N GLU A 306 31.63 0.99 26.82
CA GLU A 306 32.45 2.20 26.74
C GLU A 306 32.17 3.14 27.93
N HIS A 307 33.10 3.18 28.90
CA HIS A 307 33.00 3.99 30.13
C HIS A 307 33.23 5.51 29.92
N ARG A 308 33.31 5.98 28.67
CA ARG A 308 33.43 7.40 28.32
C ARG A 308 32.46 7.70 27.18
N PRO A 309 31.83 8.88 27.16
CA PRO A 309 31.11 9.31 25.97
C PRO A 309 32.16 9.48 24.87
N VAL A 310 32.28 8.47 24.00
CA VAL A 310 32.92 8.62 22.70
C VAL A 310 32.24 9.82 22.05
N ALA A 311 33.05 10.65 21.37
CA ALA A 311 32.72 11.95 20.78
C ALA A 311 31.21 12.16 20.49
N PRO A 312 30.66 13.38 20.77
CA PRO A 312 29.22 13.65 20.66
C PRO A 312 28.67 12.99 19.41
N ASP A 313 27.73 12.07 19.61
CA ASP A 313 27.14 11.25 18.55
C ASP A 313 26.86 12.17 17.36
N PRO A 314 27.59 12.03 16.24
CA PRO A 314 27.54 13.02 15.17
C PRO A 314 26.14 13.14 14.59
N ILE A 315 25.27 12.15 14.83
CA ILE A 315 23.86 12.09 14.41
C ILE A 315 22.94 12.86 15.36
N GLN A 316 23.31 13.00 16.65
CA GLN A 316 22.40 13.53 17.67
C GLN A 316 21.95 14.96 17.37
N GLN A 317 22.84 15.78 16.81
CA GLN A 317 22.50 17.14 16.38
C GLN A 317 21.54 17.19 15.18
N TYR A 318 21.41 16.08 14.46
CA TYR A 318 20.63 15.99 13.22
C TYR A 318 19.29 15.28 13.39
N ILE A 319 19.03 14.66 14.54
CA ILE A 319 17.72 14.08 14.86
C ILE A 319 16.82 15.22 15.37
N PRO A 320 15.69 15.51 14.69
CA PRO A 320 14.72 16.49 15.18
C PRO A 320 14.20 16.11 16.57
N ALA A 321 13.97 17.08 17.44
CA ALA A 321 13.57 16.84 18.83
C ALA A 321 12.20 16.14 18.96
N ASP A 322 11.33 16.32 17.98
CA ASP A 322 10.00 15.73 17.84
C ASP A 322 10.00 14.35 17.16
N LYS A 323 11.14 13.91 16.59
CA LYS A 323 11.24 12.61 15.92
C LYS A 323 11.25 11.48 16.96
N PRO A 324 10.34 10.48 16.87
CA PRO A 324 10.37 9.32 17.75
C PRO A 324 11.72 8.63 17.74
N ARG A 325 12.22 8.27 18.93
CA ARG A 325 13.55 7.68 19.10
C ARG A 325 13.56 6.58 20.16
N ILE A 326 14.20 5.46 19.86
CA ILE A 326 14.59 4.45 20.85
C ILE A 326 16.11 4.46 20.93
N THR A 327 16.64 4.63 22.14
CA THR A 327 18.08 4.45 22.41
C THR A 327 18.31 3.01 22.82
N VAL A 328 19.23 2.34 22.14
CA VAL A 328 19.60 0.94 22.36
C VAL A 328 21.01 0.90 22.96
N CYS A 329 21.09 0.56 24.24
CA CYS A 329 22.32 0.29 24.96
C CYS A 329 22.72 -1.17 24.72
N ASN A 330 23.61 -1.40 23.76
CA ASN A 330 24.02 -2.73 23.32
C ASN A 330 25.23 -3.25 24.12
N LYS A 331 25.46 -4.57 24.05
CA LYS A 331 26.59 -5.30 24.68
C LYS A 331 26.48 -5.44 26.20
N ILE A 332 25.26 -5.55 26.73
CA ILE A 332 25.03 -5.83 28.16
C ILE A 332 25.67 -7.14 28.64
N ASP A 333 25.93 -8.07 27.72
CA ASP A 333 26.65 -9.32 28.00
C ASP A 333 28.09 -9.08 28.50
N LEU A 334 28.71 -7.96 28.12
CA LEU A 334 30.05 -7.58 28.60
C LEU A 334 30.01 -6.96 30.00
N MET A 335 28.86 -6.40 30.38
CA MET A 335 28.65 -5.73 31.68
C MET A 335 27.97 -6.66 32.69
N ASN A 336 27.55 -7.85 32.24
CA ASN A 336 26.77 -8.81 33.03
C ASN A 336 25.48 -8.18 33.59
N GLU A 337 24.83 -7.33 32.78
CA GLU A 337 23.55 -6.69 33.09
C GLU A 337 22.39 -7.47 32.46
N ASP A 338 21.24 -7.46 33.12
CA ASP A 338 20.00 -8.01 32.58
C ASP A 338 19.34 -7.04 31.59
N PRO A 339 18.61 -7.55 30.57
CA PRO A 339 17.88 -6.71 29.65
C PRO A 339 16.77 -5.94 30.37
N LYS A 340 16.68 -4.65 30.11
CA LYS A 340 15.71 -3.74 30.75
C LYS A 340 15.31 -2.61 29.82
N MET A 341 14.15 -2.02 30.09
CA MET A 341 13.67 -0.81 29.44
C MET A 341 13.56 0.31 30.47
N GLU A 342 14.06 1.49 30.14
CA GLU A 342 13.99 2.69 30.96
C GLU A 342 13.34 3.84 30.18
N GLY A 343 12.57 4.68 30.89
CA GLY A 343 11.90 5.84 30.30
C GLY A 343 10.61 5.52 29.53
N GLU A 344 9.73 6.52 29.45
CA GLU A 344 8.41 6.41 28.81
C GLU A 344 8.32 7.26 27.53
N GLY A 345 7.32 6.98 26.70
CA GLY A 345 7.02 7.76 25.49
C GLY A 345 8.07 7.63 24.38
N HIS A 346 8.41 8.76 23.75
CA HIS A 346 9.23 8.86 22.54
C HIS A 346 10.76 8.86 22.77
N ASN A 347 11.21 8.68 24.02
CA ASN A 347 12.63 8.68 24.41
C ASN A 347 12.98 7.47 25.30
N SER A 348 12.48 6.28 24.94
CA SER A 348 12.79 5.06 25.69
C SER A 348 14.23 4.59 25.44
N ILE A 349 14.83 4.02 26.48
CA ILE A 349 16.15 3.40 26.47
C ILE A 349 15.98 1.90 26.67
N ILE A 350 16.59 1.08 25.83
CA ILE A 350 16.52 -0.38 25.89
C ILE A 350 17.93 -0.93 26.02
N HIS A 351 18.15 -1.70 27.07
CA HIS A 351 19.39 -2.43 27.34
C HIS A 351 19.26 -3.83 26.75
N LEU A 352 20.12 -4.19 25.79
CA LEU A 352 20.07 -5.49 25.11
C LEU A 352 21.47 -5.99 24.72
N SER A 353 21.57 -7.27 24.36
CA SER A 353 22.75 -7.83 23.69
C SER A 353 22.36 -8.37 22.32
N ALA A 354 22.79 -7.66 21.28
CA ALA A 354 22.64 -8.09 19.89
C ALA A 354 23.43 -9.36 19.55
N LYS A 355 24.35 -9.80 20.43
CA LYS A 355 25.15 -11.01 20.26
C LYS A 355 24.44 -12.24 20.81
N THR A 356 23.73 -12.11 21.94
CA THR A 356 23.06 -13.24 22.60
C THR A 356 21.57 -13.29 22.33
N GLY A 357 20.97 -12.21 21.82
CA GLY A 357 19.53 -12.06 21.62
C GLY A 357 18.77 -11.54 22.86
N ALA A 358 19.45 -11.39 24.01
CA ALA A 358 18.81 -10.90 25.23
C ALA A 358 18.27 -9.47 25.04
N GLY A 359 16.98 -9.26 25.30
CA GLY A 359 16.32 -7.95 25.20
C GLY A 359 15.83 -7.55 23.80
N ILE A 360 15.99 -8.39 22.78
CA ILE A 360 15.50 -8.12 21.41
C ILE A 360 13.97 -8.03 21.37
N GLU A 361 13.28 -8.88 22.13
CA GLU A 361 11.82 -8.86 22.20
C GLU A 361 11.27 -7.56 22.81
N LEU A 362 11.98 -6.97 23.79
CA LEU A 362 11.63 -5.65 24.34
C LEU A 362 11.74 -4.56 23.27
N LEU A 363 12.75 -4.64 22.41
CA LEU A 363 12.92 -3.72 21.28
C LEU A 363 11.78 -3.89 20.27
N ARG A 364 11.41 -5.13 19.92
CA ARG A 364 10.29 -5.40 19.00
C ARG A 364 8.98 -4.82 19.51
N GLN A 365 8.60 -5.14 20.75
CA GLN A 365 7.37 -4.64 21.36
C GLN A 365 7.35 -3.12 21.36
N LYS A 366 8.47 -2.48 21.70
CA LYS A 366 8.55 -1.02 21.68
C LYS A 366 8.43 -0.43 20.27
N ILE A 367 8.99 -1.08 19.26
CA ILE A 367 8.84 -0.67 17.85
C ILE A 367 7.36 -0.74 17.44
N LEU A 368 6.67 -1.84 17.78
CA LEU A 368 5.24 -2.01 17.50
C LEU A 368 4.41 -0.94 18.21
N ASP A 369 4.67 -0.69 19.49
CA ASP A 369 3.98 0.33 20.28
C ASP A 369 4.18 1.74 19.70
N MET A 370 5.41 2.08 19.30
CA MET A 370 5.71 3.37 18.68
C MET A 370 5.07 3.53 17.31
N ALA A 371 4.87 2.44 16.57
CA ALA A 371 4.12 2.44 15.32
C ALA A 371 2.61 2.56 15.54
N GLY A 372 2.12 2.36 16.77
CA GLY A 372 0.69 2.23 17.06
C GLY A 372 0.10 0.93 16.51
N TRP A 373 0.93 -0.09 16.30
CA TRP A 373 0.52 -1.39 15.79
C TRP A 373 -0.23 -2.18 16.87
N GLN A 374 -1.43 -2.67 16.53
CA GLN A 374 -2.27 -3.42 17.46
C GLN A 374 -2.57 -4.82 16.92
N PHE A 375 -1.82 -5.81 17.40
CA PHE A 375 -1.88 -7.21 16.93
C PHE A 375 -3.28 -7.83 17.01
N ASN A 376 -4.07 -7.47 18.04
CA ASN A 376 -5.38 -8.09 18.30
C ASN A 376 -6.50 -7.68 17.32
N HIS A 377 -6.27 -6.73 16.42
CA HIS A 377 -7.25 -6.36 15.39
C HIS A 377 -6.99 -7.05 14.03
N ALA A 378 -5.88 -7.78 13.87
CA ALA A 378 -5.40 -8.30 12.57
C ALA A 378 -6.25 -9.40 11.90
N GLY A 379 -7.41 -9.77 12.45
CA GLY A 379 -8.25 -10.86 11.95
C GLY A 379 -9.60 -10.45 11.35
N GLU A 380 -10.26 -9.45 11.94
CA GLU A 380 -11.64 -9.09 11.59
C GLU A 380 -11.75 -7.60 11.31
N GLY A 381 -11.95 -7.24 10.04
CA GLY A 381 -12.28 -5.87 9.64
C GLY A 381 -11.11 -4.95 9.26
N ILE A 382 -9.87 -5.44 9.19
CA ILE A 382 -8.76 -4.70 8.56
C ILE A 382 -8.82 -4.87 7.04
N PHE A 383 -8.60 -3.77 6.36
CA PHE A 383 -8.52 -3.65 4.92
C PHE A 383 -7.33 -2.76 4.55
N MET A 384 -6.76 -3.00 3.37
CA MET A 384 -5.65 -2.20 2.85
C MET A 384 -6.12 -0.78 2.61
N ALA A 385 -5.30 0.18 3.04
CA ALA A 385 -5.55 1.59 2.85
C ALA A 385 -4.24 2.32 2.50
N ARG A 386 -4.33 3.19 1.51
CA ARG A 386 -3.25 4.08 1.09
C ARG A 386 -3.34 5.41 1.82
N GLN A 387 -2.26 6.19 1.74
CA GLN A 387 -2.19 7.53 2.31
C GLN A 387 -3.37 8.42 1.86
N ARG A 388 -3.76 8.39 0.58
CA ARG A 388 -4.91 9.15 0.06
C ARG A 388 -6.22 8.80 0.77
N HIS A 389 -6.41 7.54 1.16
CA HIS A 389 -7.61 7.11 1.87
C HIS A 389 -7.63 7.66 3.29
N LEU A 390 -6.48 7.64 3.97
CA LEU A 390 -6.32 8.22 5.30
C LEU A 390 -6.57 9.72 5.29
N GLU A 391 -6.09 10.43 4.28
CA GLU A 391 -6.32 11.86 4.09
C GLU A 391 -7.80 12.15 3.90
N ALA A 392 -8.49 11.43 3.00
CA ALA A 392 -9.92 11.57 2.78
C ALA A 392 -10.76 11.27 4.04
N LEU A 393 -10.43 10.20 4.76
CA LEU A 393 -11.08 9.85 6.03
C LEU A 393 -10.83 10.91 7.13
N THR A 394 -9.62 11.47 7.18
CA THR A 394 -9.25 12.52 8.14
C THR A 394 -9.96 13.83 7.81
N GLN A 395 -10.06 14.18 6.52
CA GLN A 395 -10.82 15.35 6.06
C GLN A 395 -12.31 15.18 6.37
N ALA A 396 -12.89 14.02 6.08
CA ALA A 396 -14.28 13.72 6.45
C ALA A 396 -14.49 13.84 7.97
N LYS A 397 -13.54 13.36 8.78
CA LYS A 397 -13.60 13.50 10.24
C LYS A 397 -13.59 14.96 10.67
N ALA A 398 -12.72 15.79 10.09
CA ALA A 398 -12.67 17.22 10.41
C ALA A 398 -14.01 17.91 10.12
N HIS A 399 -14.61 17.64 8.96
CA HIS A 399 -15.93 18.17 8.61
C HIS A 399 -17.04 17.70 9.58
N LEU A 400 -17.01 16.43 10.02
CA LEU A 400 -17.99 15.93 10.98
C LEU A 400 -17.80 16.50 12.40
N VAL A 401 -16.56 16.80 12.79
CA VAL A 401 -16.29 17.51 14.05
C VAL A 401 -16.85 18.95 13.98
N ASN A 402 -16.61 19.67 12.89
CA ASN A 402 -17.19 21.00 12.67
C ASN A 402 -18.74 20.95 12.66
N ALA A 403 -19.31 19.96 11.97
CA ALA A 403 -20.75 19.72 11.95
C ALA A 403 -21.32 19.56 13.37
N HIS A 404 -20.58 18.91 14.27
CA HIS A 404 -21.01 18.73 15.65
C HIS A 404 -21.10 20.06 16.40
N GLU A 405 -20.17 20.99 16.18
CA GLU A 405 -20.23 22.34 16.76
C GLU A 405 -21.50 23.10 16.34
N TYR A 406 -21.94 22.90 15.09
CA TYR A 406 -23.15 23.55 14.56
C TYR A 406 -24.47 22.95 15.09
N THR A 407 -24.44 21.78 15.73
CA THR A 407 -25.64 21.20 16.38
C THR A 407 -26.02 21.90 17.67
N ASP A 408 -25.11 22.67 18.27
CA ASP A 408 -25.33 23.35 19.56
C ASP A 408 -25.98 24.73 19.42
N THR A 409 -26.07 25.26 18.20
CA THR A 409 -26.62 26.58 17.92
C THR A 409 -27.85 26.47 17.02
N GLU A 410 -29.02 26.92 17.50
CA GLU A 410 -30.34 26.78 16.86
C GLU A 410 -30.47 27.37 15.43
N TYR A 411 -29.48 28.11 14.92
CA TYR A 411 -29.56 28.86 13.66
C TYR A 411 -28.49 28.50 12.62
N GLN A 412 -27.80 27.35 12.75
CA GLN A 412 -26.67 27.00 11.87
C GLN A 412 -26.89 25.72 11.05
N LEU A 413 -28.15 25.32 10.80
CA LEU A 413 -28.48 24.14 10.01
C LEU A 413 -27.92 24.19 8.57
N GLU A 414 -27.80 25.38 7.97
CA GLU A 414 -27.17 25.55 6.65
C GLU A 414 -25.68 25.19 6.67
N LEU A 415 -24.96 25.60 7.73
CA LEU A 415 -23.54 25.27 7.91
C LEU A 415 -23.37 23.78 8.19
N LEU A 416 -24.24 23.20 9.02
CA LEU A 416 -24.30 21.75 9.25
C LEU A 416 -24.52 20.99 7.92
N ALA A 417 -25.45 21.44 7.08
CA ALA A 417 -25.72 20.81 5.79
C ALA A 417 -24.49 20.86 4.86
N GLU A 418 -23.78 21.98 4.82
CA GLU A 418 -22.56 22.11 4.00
C GLU A 418 -21.42 21.24 4.53
N GLU A 419 -21.18 21.19 5.85
CA GLU A 419 -20.16 20.30 6.43
C GLU A 419 -20.43 18.82 6.13
N LEU A 420 -21.70 18.37 6.21
CA LEU A 420 -22.06 17.00 5.86
C LEU A 420 -21.86 16.69 4.37
N LYS A 421 -22.11 17.67 3.49
CA LYS A 421 -21.85 17.55 2.06
C LYS A 421 -20.35 17.44 1.77
N LEU A 422 -19.51 18.24 2.42
CA LEU A 422 -18.06 18.17 2.30
C LEU A 422 -17.51 16.84 2.82
N ALA A 423 -18.01 16.35 3.95
CA ALA A 423 -17.67 15.02 4.46
C ALA A 423 -18.05 13.91 3.46
N GLN A 424 -19.23 13.99 2.85
CA GLN A 424 -19.67 13.03 1.83
C GLN A 424 -18.76 13.04 0.61
N TYR A 425 -18.35 14.21 0.12
CA TYR A 425 -17.43 14.33 -1.01
C TYR A 425 -16.06 13.75 -0.71
N ALA A 426 -15.51 14.01 0.48
CA ALA A 426 -14.25 13.41 0.90
C ALA A 426 -14.32 11.87 0.91
N LEU A 427 -15.40 11.28 1.45
CA LEU A 427 -15.58 9.83 1.43
C LEU A 427 -15.81 9.25 0.02
N SER A 428 -16.60 9.93 -0.81
CA SER A 428 -16.92 9.46 -2.17
C SER A 428 -15.72 9.52 -3.12
N ALA A 429 -14.72 10.36 -2.82
CA ALA A 429 -13.44 10.37 -3.53
C ALA A 429 -12.62 9.08 -3.32
N ILE A 430 -12.86 8.33 -2.25
CA ILE A 430 -12.14 7.08 -1.95
C ILE A 430 -12.50 6.00 -2.98
N THR A 431 -13.80 5.81 -3.25
CA THR A 431 -14.32 4.80 -4.20
C THR A 431 -14.20 5.19 -5.67
N GLY A 432 -13.82 6.44 -5.96
CA GLY A 432 -13.60 6.93 -7.32
C GLY A 432 -14.85 7.47 -8.01
N GLN A 433 -15.91 7.83 -7.27
CA GLN A 433 -17.13 8.38 -7.87
C GLN A 433 -16.97 9.85 -8.36
N PHE A 434 -15.87 10.53 -8.00
CA PHE A 434 -15.62 11.96 -8.33
C PHE A 434 -14.14 12.28 -8.62
N THR A 435 -13.39 11.40 -9.33
CA THR A 435 -11.95 11.59 -9.54
C THR A 435 -11.60 12.31 -10.85
N ALA A 436 -10.59 13.20 -10.81
CA ALA A 436 -9.98 13.80 -12.00
C ALA A 436 -9.09 12.78 -12.74
N ASP A 437 -9.02 12.89 -14.07
CA ASP A 437 -8.24 12.00 -14.94
C ASP A 437 -6.74 11.90 -14.54
N ASP A 438 -6.18 12.98 -14.00
CA ASP A 438 -4.77 13.03 -13.57
C ASP A 438 -4.46 12.05 -12.42
N LEU A 439 -5.42 11.84 -11.50
CA LEU A 439 -5.25 10.91 -10.37
C LEU A 439 -5.21 9.45 -10.85
N LEU A 440 -6.03 9.12 -11.86
CA LEU A 440 -6.04 7.79 -12.45
C LEU A 440 -4.69 7.48 -13.11
N GLY A 441 -4.13 8.44 -13.84
CA GLY A 441 -2.81 8.32 -14.46
C GLY A 441 -1.72 7.97 -13.43
N GLU A 442 -1.70 8.67 -12.29
CA GLU A 442 -0.73 8.43 -11.22
C GLU A 442 -0.90 7.05 -10.58
N ILE A 443 -2.13 6.65 -10.22
CA ILE A 443 -2.40 5.36 -9.57
C ILE A 443 -1.96 4.19 -10.45
N PHE A 444 -2.37 4.17 -11.72
CA PHE A 444 -2.10 3.03 -12.61
C PHE A 444 -0.67 3.02 -13.17
N SER A 445 0.05 4.15 -13.17
CA SER A 445 1.45 4.21 -13.60
C SER A 445 2.39 3.36 -12.74
N HIS A 446 2.04 3.12 -11.47
CA HIS A 446 2.82 2.32 -10.52
C HIS A 446 2.59 0.80 -10.67
N PHE A 447 1.63 0.38 -11.49
CA PHE A 447 1.32 -1.04 -11.67
C PHE A 447 2.28 -1.71 -12.66
N CYS A 448 2.44 -3.03 -12.56
CA CYS A 448 3.18 -3.79 -13.56
C CYS A 448 2.51 -3.73 -14.94
N ILE A 449 3.32 -3.79 -16.00
CA ILE A 449 2.83 -4.02 -17.37
C ILE A 449 2.25 -5.45 -17.44
N GLY A 450 1.07 -5.60 -18.07
CA GLY A 450 0.37 -6.88 -18.17
C GLY A 450 -0.75 -7.10 -17.14
N LYS A 451 -1.02 -6.09 -16.32
CA LYS A 451 -2.09 -6.08 -15.33
C LYS A 451 -3.03 -4.93 -15.49
#